data_AF-A0AAE4FK94-F1
#
_entry.id   AF-A0AAE4FK94-F1
#
_cell.length_a   1.000
_cell.length_b   1.000
_cell.length_c   1.000
_cell.angle_alpha   90.00
_cell.angle_beta   90.00
_cell.angle_gamma   90.00
#
_symmetry.space_group_name_H-M   'P 1'
#
loop_
_entity.id
_entity.type
_entity.pdbx_description
1 polymer ?
#
loop_
_entity_poly.entity_id
_entity_poly.type
_entity_poly.pdbx_seq_one_letter_code
_entity_poly.pdbx_strand_id
1 'polypeptide(L)'
;MRERVIKAVELFNKGYDNNIICSGGGVYNKYIEADIMDNFVESLGIPNSCLIKENKSRSTYQNIQNSIKIMEDKNWSSAMVVTSPWHLRRSNYFLSKFNITYQIEKSNYPRESFYLYIITIYMGNLYNDQN
;
A
#
# COMPACT_ATOMS: atom_id res chain seq x y z
N MET A 1 11.18 0.13 -0.47
CA MET A 1 10.37 0.14 -1.70
C MET A 1 10.12 -1.27 -2.21
N ARG A 2 11.15 -1.97 -2.74
CA ARG A 2 11.09 -3.33 -3.33
C ARG A 2 10.11 -4.30 -2.66
N GLU A 3 10.28 -4.60 -1.38
CA GLU A 3 9.43 -5.57 -0.65
C GLU A 3 7.94 -5.18 -0.62
N ARG A 4 7.59 -3.87 -0.68
CA ARG A 4 6.19 -3.42 -0.76
C ARG A 4 5.59 -3.70 -2.14
N VAL A 5 6.36 -3.50 -3.21
CA VAL A 5 5.93 -3.83 -4.57
C VAL A 5 5.72 -5.34 -4.71
N ILE A 6 6.67 -6.16 -4.23
CA ILE A 6 6.54 -7.62 -4.23
C ILE A 6 5.27 -8.04 -3.48
N LYS A 7 5.00 -7.46 -2.31
CA LYS A 7 3.80 -7.79 -1.53
C LYS A 7 2.49 -7.32 -2.20
N ALA A 8 2.49 -6.15 -2.85
CA ALA A 8 1.33 -5.70 -3.63
C ALA A 8 1.02 -6.64 -4.81
N VAL A 9 2.05 -7.09 -5.54
CA VAL A 9 1.90 -8.06 -6.64
C VAL A 9 1.45 -9.44 -6.12
N GLU A 10 1.96 -9.88 -4.96
CA GLU A 10 1.50 -11.11 -4.30
C GLU A 10 -0.01 -11.07 -3.96
N LEU A 11 -0.50 -9.93 -3.46
CA LEU A 11 -1.93 -9.76 -3.12
C LEU A 11 -2.81 -9.65 -4.36
N PHE A 12 -2.37 -8.92 -5.38
CA PHE A 12 -3.03 -8.82 -6.68
C PHE A 12 -3.19 -10.21 -7.33
N ASN A 13 -2.10 -10.98 -7.39
CA ASN A 13 -2.10 -12.34 -7.98
C ASN A 13 -2.93 -13.36 -7.18
N LYS A 14 -3.28 -13.06 -5.92
CA LYS A 14 -4.23 -13.83 -5.11
C LYS A 14 -5.70 -13.43 -5.36
N GLY A 15 -5.96 -12.44 -6.20
CA GLY A 15 -7.30 -11.98 -6.54
C GLY A 15 -7.96 -11.10 -5.47
N TYR A 16 -7.19 -10.51 -4.56
CA TYR A 16 -7.75 -9.63 -3.53
C TYR A 16 -8.18 -8.25 -4.07
N ASP A 17 -7.50 -7.74 -5.09
CA ASP A 17 -7.73 -6.43 -5.70
C ASP A 17 -7.47 -6.50 -7.21
N ASN A 18 -8.22 -5.70 -7.99
CA ASN A 18 -8.10 -5.63 -9.46
C ASN A 18 -7.20 -4.47 -9.96
N ASN A 19 -6.68 -3.63 -9.05
CA ASN A 19 -5.88 -2.45 -9.38
C ASN A 19 -4.78 -2.20 -8.33
N ILE A 20 -3.68 -1.57 -8.71
CA ILE A 20 -2.59 -1.16 -7.80
C ILE A 20 -2.33 0.34 -7.94
N ILE A 21 -2.44 1.09 -6.84
CA ILE A 21 -2.04 2.50 -6.78
C ILE A 21 -0.58 2.59 -6.31
N CYS A 22 0.32 3.02 -7.19
CA CYS A 22 1.70 3.34 -6.88
C CYS A 22 1.83 4.81 -6.44
N SER A 23 1.88 5.05 -5.12
CA SER A 23 1.93 6.41 -4.54
C SER A 23 3.29 6.77 -3.92
N GLY A 24 3.87 7.87 -4.39
CA GLY A 24 5.06 8.52 -3.86
C GLY A 24 5.75 9.45 -4.87
N GLY A 25 6.00 10.70 -4.49
CA GLY A 25 6.73 11.69 -5.30
C GLY A 25 8.23 11.75 -5.02
N GLY A 26 8.96 12.54 -5.82
CA GLY A 26 10.39 12.82 -5.60
C GLY A 26 10.61 13.81 -4.46
N VAL A 27 10.75 13.31 -3.22
CA VAL A 27 10.86 14.15 -2.01
C VAL A 27 12.29 14.56 -1.68
N TYR A 28 13.24 13.63 -1.84
CA TYR A 28 14.63 13.79 -1.42
C TYR A 28 15.64 13.69 -2.59
N ASN A 29 15.18 13.37 -3.80
CA ASN A 29 15.99 13.27 -5.00
C ASN A 29 15.13 13.56 -6.24
N LYS A 30 15.73 13.55 -7.44
CA LYS A 30 15.03 13.73 -8.72
C LYS A 30 14.18 12.51 -9.13
N TYR A 31 14.19 11.42 -8.37
CA TYR A 31 13.52 10.18 -8.73
C TYR A 31 12.13 10.13 -8.10
N ILE A 32 11.12 9.93 -8.92
CA ILE A 32 9.74 9.77 -8.46
C ILE A 32 9.55 8.32 -8.01
N GLU A 33 9.20 8.11 -6.73
CA GLU A 33 9.00 6.76 -6.18
C GLU A 33 7.90 5.99 -6.93
N ALA A 34 6.80 6.66 -7.29
CA ALA A 34 5.68 6.07 -8.03
C ALA A 34 6.10 5.49 -9.39
N ASP A 35 6.95 6.18 -10.16
CA ASP A 35 7.41 5.68 -11.47
C ASP A 35 8.35 4.46 -11.31
N ILE A 36 9.17 4.43 -10.26
CA ILE A 36 10.00 3.25 -9.95
C ILE A 36 9.13 2.06 -9.53
N MET A 37 8.09 2.31 -8.73
CA MET A 37 7.16 1.27 -8.29
C MET A 37 6.33 0.72 -9.46
N ASP A 38 5.80 1.58 -10.31
CA ASP A 38 5.03 1.26 -11.53
C ASP A 38 5.83 0.36 -12.48
N ASN A 39 7.02 0.80 -12.88
CA ASN A 39 7.92 0.02 -13.74
C ASN A 39 8.30 -1.33 -13.11
N PHE A 40 8.48 -1.39 -11.78
CA PHE A 40 8.81 -2.64 -11.10
C PHE A 40 7.60 -3.59 -11.01
N VAL A 41 6.38 -3.07 -10.79
CA VAL A 41 5.14 -3.86 -10.85
C VAL A 41 4.91 -4.43 -12.26
N GLU A 42 5.10 -3.62 -13.30
CA GLU A 42 5.01 -4.05 -14.70
C GLU A 42 6.04 -5.15 -15.02
N SER A 43 7.28 -5.00 -14.56
CA SER A 43 8.33 -6.03 -14.73
C SER A 43 8.03 -7.36 -14.01
N LEU A 44 7.07 -7.38 -13.09
CA LEU A 44 6.58 -8.58 -12.40
C LEU A 44 5.33 -9.17 -13.07
N GLY A 45 4.93 -8.67 -14.24
CA GLY A 45 3.89 -9.24 -15.10
C GLY A 45 2.48 -8.67 -14.90
N ILE A 46 2.31 -7.61 -14.10
CA ILE A 46 1.02 -6.93 -13.96
C ILE A 46 0.83 -5.93 -15.11
N PRO A 47 -0.30 -5.97 -15.86
CA PRO A 47 -0.50 -5.08 -17.00
C PRO A 47 -0.71 -3.63 -16.56
N ASN A 48 -0.17 -2.68 -17.33
CA ASN A 48 -0.27 -1.24 -17.06
C ASN A 48 -1.73 -0.75 -16.90
N SER A 49 -2.70 -1.40 -17.53
CA SER A 49 -4.15 -1.12 -17.39
C SER A 49 -4.69 -1.29 -15.96
N CYS A 50 -4.00 -2.04 -15.11
CA CYS A 50 -4.32 -2.24 -13.69
C CYS A 50 -3.52 -1.29 -12.77
N LEU A 51 -2.64 -0.46 -13.32
CA LEU A 51 -1.75 0.43 -12.56
C LEU A 51 -2.24 1.87 -12.59
N ILE A 52 -2.14 2.53 -11.42
CA ILE A 52 -2.44 3.95 -11.29
C ILE A 52 -1.27 4.61 -10.55
N LYS A 53 -0.69 5.65 -11.14
CA LYS A 53 0.41 6.41 -10.54
C LYS A 53 -0.08 7.65 -9.80
N GLU A 54 0.45 7.84 -8.61
CA GLU A 54 0.31 9.05 -7.81
C GLU A 54 1.70 9.58 -7.44
N ASN A 55 2.19 10.55 -8.22
CA ASN A 55 3.56 11.07 -8.13
C ASN A 55 3.68 12.46 -7.48
N LYS A 56 2.58 13.01 -6.95
CA LYS A 56 2.52 14.40 -6.44
C LYS A 56 2.84 14.48 -4.94
N SER A 57 2.66 13.38 -4.21
CA SER A 57 2.83 13.34 -2.76
C SER A 57 4.27 13.53 -2.29
N ARG A 58 4.44 14.36 -1.25
CA ARG A 58 5.73 14.64 -0.59
C ARG A 58 5.81 14.13 0.85
N SER A 59 4.81 13.38 1.32
CA SER A 59 4.78 12.82 2.68
C SER A 59 3.78 11.67 2.80
N THR A 60 3.93 10.81 3.80
CA THR A 60 2.99 9.70 4.09
C THR A 60 1.52 10.14 4.14
N TYR A 61 1.24 11.31 4.69
CA TYR A 61 -0.13 11.84 4.75
C TYR A 61 -0.65 12.21 3.37
N GLN A 62 0.18 12.84 2.54
CA GLN A 62 -0.19 13.17 1.16
C GLN A 62 -0.34 11.90 0.31
N ASN A 63 0.51 10.89 0.46
CA ASN A 63 0.36 9.60 -0.23
C ASN A 63 -1.04 9.01 0.00
N ILE A 64 -1.47 8.97 1.27
CA ILE A 64 -2.79 8.47 1.67
C ILE A 64 -3.89 9.38 1.11
N GLN A 65 -3.83 10.69 1.36
CA GLN A 65 -4.84 11.66 0.93
C GLN A 65 -5.04 11.66 -0.59
N ASN A 66 -3.96 11.58 -1.38
CA ASN A 66 -4.03 11.61 -2.84
C ASN A 66 -4.47 10.26 -3.41
N SER A 67 -4.08 9.14 -2.78
CA SER A 67 -4.61 7.82 -3.13
C SER A 67 -6.12 7.73 -2.88
N ILE A 68 -6.61 8.32 -1.77
CA ILE A 68 -8.04 8.34 -1.44
C ILE A 68 -8.83 9.19 -2.44
N LYS A 69 -8.31 10.34 -2.90
CA LYS A 69 -8.94 11.10 -3.99
C LYS A 69 -9.09 10.28 -5.28
N ILE A 70 -8.06 9.50 -5.64
CA ILE A 70 -8.12 8.58 -6.77
C ILE A 70 -9.18 7.49 -6.55
N MET A 71 -9.33 6.99 -5.32
CA MET A 71 -10.40 6.04 -4.96
C MET A 71 -11.79 6.69 -5.06
N GLU A 72 -11.97 7.91 -4.57
CA GLU A 72 -13.21 8.69 -4.66
C GLU A 72 -13.62 8.90 -6.12
N ASP A 73 -12.71 9.37 -6.98
CA ASP A 73 -12.91 9.54 -8.44
C ASP A 73 -13.30 8.22 -9.15
N LYS A 74 -12.93 7.07 -8.57
CA LYS A 74 -13.23 5.72 -9.07
C LYS A 74 -14.41 5.04 -8.38
N ASN A 75 -15.06 5.70 -7.41
CA ASN A 75 -16.10 5.13 -6.53
C ASN A 75 -15.63 3.88 -5.75
N TRP A 76 -14.36 3.83 -5.34
CA TRP A 76 -13.80 2.77 -4.51
C TRP A 76 -13.87 3.14 -3.03
N SER A 77 -14.44 2.26 -2.21
CA SER A 77 -14.65 2.46 -0.77
C SER A 77 -13.70 1.66 0.14
N SER A 78 -12.93 0.74 -0.45
CA SER A 78 -12.00 -0.16 0.26
C SER A 78 -10.62 -0.23 -0.38
N ALA A 79 -9.57 -0.44 0.42
CA ALA A 79 -8.21 -0.70 -0.09
C ALA A 79 -7.34 -1.58 0.82
N MET A 80 -6.48 -2.41 0.22
CA MET A 80 -5.33 -2.99 0.90
C MET A 80 -4.12 -2.04 0.83
N VAL A 81 -3.73 -1.49 1.98
CA VAL A 81 -2.60 -0.55 2.09
C VAL A 81 -1.32 -1.31 2.41
N VAL A 82 -0.51 -1.59 1.39
CA VAL A 82 0.79 -2.24 1.57
C VAL A 82 1.83 -1.22 2.04
N THR A 83 2.35 -1.42 3.26
CA THR A 83 3.42 -0.57 3.81
C THR A 83 4.51 -1.39 4.49
N SER A 84 5.63 -0.76 4.83
CA SER A 84 6.71 -1.43 5.55
C SER A 84 6.37 -1.50 7.06
N PRO A 85 6.79 -2.55 7.79
CA PRO A 85 6.40 -2.76 9.20
C PRO A 85 6.54 -1.52 10.11
N TRP A 86 7.62 -0.77 9.91
CA TRP A 86 7.97 0.47 10.62
C TRP A 86 6.94 1.61 10.45
N HIS A 87 6.15 1.60 9.38
CA HIS A 87 5.19 2.65 9.06
C HIS A 87 3.75 2.29 9.44
N LEU A 88 3.45 1.06 9.89
CA LEU A 88 2.09 0.60 10.19
C LEU A 88 1.34 1.57 11.13
N ARG A 89 1.92 1.93 12.29
CA ARG A 89 1.28 2.87 13.24
C ARG A 89 1.02 4.25 12.63
N ARG A 90 1.98 4.79 11.87
CA ARG A 90 1.90 6.12 11.23
C ARG A 90 0.86 6.13 10.10
N SER A 91 0.87 5.11 9.25
CA SER A 91 -0.10 4.92 8.17
C SER A 91 -1.50 4.74 8.74
N ASN A 92 -1.68 3.88 9.75
CA ASN A 92 -2.97 3.67 10.41
C ASN A 92 -3.54 4.96 11.02
N TYR A 93 -2.71 5.73 11.75
CA TYR A 93 -3.12 7.02 12.33
C TYR A 93 -3.55 8.06 11.29
N PHE A 94 -3.01 7.99 10.07
CA PHE A 94 -3.44 8.88 8.98
C PHE A 94 -4.68 8.32 8.27
N LEU A 95 -4.74 7.01 7.99
CA LEU A 95 -5.89 6.34 7.38
C LEU A 95 -7.16 6.48 8.22
N SER A 96 -7.05 6.37 9.55
CA SER A 96 -8.16 6.54 10.49
C SER A 96 -8.76 7.95 10.53
N LYS A 97 -8.26 8.89 9.72
CA LYS A 97 -8.84 10.24 9.53
C LYS A 97 -9.73 10.33 8.30
N PHE A 98 -9.82 9.27 7.50
CA PHE A 98 -10.60 9.21 6.27
C PHE A 98 -11.70 8.16 6.38
N ASN A 99 -12.81 8.39 5.68
CA ASN A 99 -13.97 7.51 5.69
C ASN A 99 -13.86 6.41 4.62
N ILE A 100 -12.84 5.57 4.73
CA ILE A 100 -12.64 4.39 3.87
C ILE A 100 -12.50 3.12 4.73
N THR A 101 -12.91 1.99 4.18
CA THR A 101 -12.56 0.68 4.73
C THR A 101 -11.13 0.36 4.32
N TYR A 102 -10.27 -0.09 5.23
CA TYR A 102 -8.90 -0.45 4.85
C TYR A 102 -8.34 -1.60 5.67
N GLN A 103 -7.51 -2.41 5.01
CA GLN A 103 -6.65 -3.40 5.63
C GLN A 103 -5.21 -2.98 5.39
N ILE A 104 -4.36 -3.00 6.41
CA ILE A 104 -2.94 -2.63 6.25
C ILE A 104 -2.10 -3.90 6.21
N GLU A 105 -1.48 -4.15 5.06
CA GLU A 105 -0.60 -5.30 4.83
C GLU A 105 0.87 -4.90 4.98
N LYS A 106 1.62 -5.73 5.71
CA LYS A 106 3.06 -5.50 5.91
C LYS A 106 3.88 -6.17 4.82
N SER A 107 4.83 -5.43 4.25
CA SER A 107 5.90 -6.05 3.45
C SER A 107 6.84 -6.88 4.34
N ASN A 108 7.61 -7.78 3.71
CA ASN A 108 8.78 -8.36 4.35
C ASN A 108 9.80 -7.28 4.76
N TYR A 109 10.69 -7.63 5.69
CA TYR A 109 11.84 -6.80 6.02
C TYR A 109 12.83 -6.81 4.83
N PRO A 110 13.42 -5.66 4.45
CA PRO A 110 14.50 -5.65 3.48
C PRO A 110 15.67 -6.49 4.00
N ARG A 111 16.31 -7.26 3.12
CA ARG A 111 17.45 -8.16 3.48
C ARG A 111 18.72 -7.42 3.92
N GLU A 112 18.76 -6.10 3.76
CA GLU A 112 19.82 -5.20 4.18
C GLU A 112 19.26 -4.28 5.29
N SER A 113 19.65 -4.52 6.54
CA SER A 113 19.10 -3.87 7.73
C SER A 113 19.79 -2.56 8.09
N PHE A 114 19.04 -1.47 8.37
CA PHE A 114 19.06 -0.70 9.64
C PHE A 114 18.14 0.55 9.61
N TYR A 115 17.14 0.63 10.51
CA TYR A 115 16.58 1.83 11.20
C TYR A 115 15.27 1.42 11.94
N LEU A 116 15.05 1.88 13.19
CA LEU A 116 14.16 1.24 14.22
C LEU A 116 12.67 1.67 14.23
N TYR A 117 11.76 0.73 14.59
CA TYR A 117 10.88 0.68 15.80
C TYR A 117 9.80 -0.46 15.78
N ILE A 118 9.60 -1.25 16.86
CA ILE A 118 8.84 -2.54 16.88
C ILE A 118 7.63 -2.52 17.87
N ILE A 119 6.58 -3.37 17.66
CA ILE A 119 5.88 -4.31 18.62
C ILE A 119 4.45 -4.73 18.14
N THR A 120 3.86 -5.79 18.73
CA THR A 120 3.06 -6.95 18.21
C THR A 120 1.52 -6.82 18.01
N ILE A 121 0.79 -7.96 17.91
CA ILE A 121 -0.52 -8.22 17.25
C ILE A 121 -1.32 -9.35 17.98
N TYR A 122 -2.67 -9.40 17.92
CA TYR A 122 -3.48 -10.64 18.12
C TYR A 122 -4.84 -10.65 17.34
N MET A 123 -5.43 -11.84 17.11
CA MET A 123 -6.67 -12.11 16.32
C MET A 123 -7.36 -13.46 16.66
N GLY A 124 -8.64 -13.63 16.31
CA GLY A 124 -9.40 -14.92 16.24
C GLY A 124 -10.87 -14.83 16.71
N ASN A 125 -11.85 -15.61 16.23
CA ASN A 125 -11.88 -16.56 15.09
C ASN A 125 -13.33 -16.95 14.67
N LEU A 126 -13.56 -17.20 13.37
CA LEU A 126 -14.60 -18.04 12.70
C LEU A 126 -16.12 -17.75 12.78
N TYR A 127 -16.81 -18.28 11.75
CA TYR A 127 -18.24 -18.20 11.43
C TYR A 127 -19.11 -19.19 12.23
N ASN A 128 -20.43 -18.97 12.25
CA ASN A 128 -21.43 -19.90 12.78
C ASN A 128 -21.42 -21.27 12.07
N ASP A 129 -21.38 -22.35 12.85
CA ASP A 129 -22.03 -23.63 12.53
C ASP A 129 -23.23 -23.83 13.48
N GLN A 130 -24.24 -24.58 13.05
CA GLN A 130 -25.56 -24.58 13.69
C GLN A 130 -25.66 -25.39 15.00
N ASN A 131 -26.21 -24.77 16.05
CA ASN A 131 -27.31 -25.27 16.91
C ASN A 131 -27.85 -24.14 17.79
#